data_AF-A0A957SW26-F1
#
_entry.id   AF-A0A957SW26-F1
#
_cell.length_a   1.000
_cell.length_b   1.000
_cell.length_c   1.000
_cell.angle_alpha   90.00
_cell.angle_beta   90.00
_cell.angle_gamma   90.00
#
_symmetry.space_group_name_H-M   'P 1'
#
loop_
_entity.id
_entity.type
_entity.pdbx_description
1 polymer ?
#
loop_
_entity_poly.entity_id
_entity_poly.type
_entity_poly.pdbx_seq_one_letter_code
_entity_poly.pdbx_strand_id
1 'polypeptide(L)'
;VVEFRKFGISDFFRRKTMATVQMRGKGSITFPAKLRSKYKLQEGEIFTIIDLGGGSFLLTPKVLEVDALSRRISQSLKEEDFDIEEWLPILREERKKIFQEKYGNIKPSGK
;
A
#
# COMPACT_ATOMS: atom_id res chain seq x y z
N VAL A 1 29.62 14.22 -18.87
CA VAL A 1 28.36 14.68 -19.52
C VAL A 1 27.33 13.59 -19.27
N VAL A 2 26.41 13.80 -18.33
CA VAL A 2 25.33 12.83 -18.06
C VAL A 2 24.13 13.26 -18.88
N GLU A 3 23.76 12.42 -19.84
CA GLU A 3 22.67 12.66 -20.77
C GLU A 3 21.35 12.40 -20.06
N PHE A 4 20.71 13.48 -19.59
CA PHE A 4 19.33 13.42 -19.11
C PHE A 4 18.43 13.07 -20.29
N ARG A 5 18.07 11.78 -20.40
CA ARG A 5 17.04 11.32 -21.32
C ARG A 5 15.79 12.17 -21.11
N LYS A 6 15.41 12.90 -22.16
CA LYS A 6 14.17 13.68 -22.26
C LYS A 6 12.98 12.75 -22.03
N PHE A 7 12.54 12.58 -20.79
CA PHE A 7 11.19 12.09 -20.50
C PHE A 7 10.26 13.26 -20.83
N GLY A 8 9.89 13.34 -22.11
CA GLY A 8 9.12 14.45 -22.64
C GLY A 8 7.77 14.53 -21.91
N ILE A 9 7.52 15.70 -21.33
CA ILE A 9 6.20 16.14 -20.85
C ILE A 9 5.10 15.87 -21.90
N SER A 10 5.45 15.78 -23.19
CA SER A 10 4.54 15.47 -24.31
C SER A 10 3.90 14.07 -24.26
N ASP A 11 4.60 13.03 -23.80
CA ASP A 11 4.03 11.68 -23.75
C ASP A 11 3.08 11.48 -22.55
N PHE A 12 3.29 12.25 -21.47
CA PHE A 12 2.36 12.30 -20.33
C PHE A 12 0.97 12.82 -20.75
N PHE A 13 0.92 13.81 -21.65
CA PHE A 13 -0.33 14.42 -22.10
C PHE A 13 -1.04 13.66 -23.24
N ARG A 14 -0.39 12.68 -23.86
CA ARG A 14 -0.90 12.03 -25.09
C ARG A 14 -2.10 11.09 -24.85
N ARG A 15 -2.41 10.72 -23.61
CA ARG A 15 -3.64 10.00 -23.21
C ARG A 15 -4.38 10.70 -22.06
N LYS A 16 -4.70 11.98 -22.25
CA LYS A 16 -5.38 12.79 -21.22
C LYS A 16 -6.86 12.44 -21.14
N THR A 17 -7.28 11.81 -20.04
CA THR A 17 -8.67 11.90 -19.59
C THR A 17 -8.74 13.11 -18.66
N MET A 18 -9.21 14.25 -19.16
CA MET A 18 -9.48 15.43 -18.34
C MET A 18 -10.92 15.39 -17.83
N ALA A 19 -11.10 15.77 -16.57
CA ALA A 19 -12.41 16.03 -16.00
C ALA A 19 -12.28 17.19 -15.01
N THR A 20 -13.12 18.20 -15.18
CA THR A 20 -13.28 19.26 -14.18
C THR A 20 -14.26 18.75 -13.12
N VAL A 21 -13.85 18.81 -11.86
CA VAL A 21 -14.68 18.41 -10.72
C VAL A 21 -14.92 19.62 -9.84
N GLN A 22 -16.07 19.64 -9.16
CA GLN A 22 -16.39 20.67 -8.19
C GLN A 22 -16.28 20.09 -6.78
N MET A 23 -15.54 20.78 -5.93
CA MET A 23 -15.48 20.48 -4.50
C MET A 23 -16.84 20.75 -3.86
N ARG A 24 -17.32 19.78 -3.08
CA ARG A 24 -18.52 19.87 -2.26
C ARG A 24 -18.13 20.27 -0.84
N GLY A 25 -19.11 20.29 0.07
CA GLY A 25 -18.88 20.61 1.48
C GLY A 25 -17.74 19.78 2.10
N LYS A 26 -17.00 20.40 3.02
CA LYS A 26 -15.91 19.78 3.79
C LYS A 26 -14.77 19.20 2.92
N GLY A 27 -14.53 19.75 1.72
CA GLY A 27 -13.38 19.36 0.89
C GLY A 27 -13.58 18.07 0.08
N SER A 28 -14.81 17.55 -0.01
CA SER A 28 -15.09 16.32 -0.75
C SER A 28 -15.08 16.55 -2.27
N ILE A 29 -14.36 15.69 -3.00
CA ILE A 29 -14.34 15.66 -4.47
C ILE A 29 -14.77 14.28 -4.96
N THR A 30 -15.66 14.25 -5.96
CA THR A 30 -16.08 12.98 -6.57
C THR A 30 -15.10 12.58 -7.66
N PHE A 31 -14.57 11.36 -7.57
CA PHE A 31 -13.66 10.85 -8.60
C PHE A 31 -14.43 10.51 -9.90
N PRO A 32 -14.00 11.03 -11.07
CA PRO A 32 -14.66 10.79 -12.35
C PRO A 32 -14.77 9.30 -12.69
N ALA A 33 -15.93 8.86 -13.18
CA ALA A 33 -16.20 7.44 -13.48
C ALA A 33 -15.18 6.81 -14.43
N LYS A 34 -14.78 7.53 -15.50
CA LYS A 34 -13.76 7.05 -16.45
C LYS A 34 -12.42 6.78 -15.79
N LEU A 35 -12.01 7.61 -14.81
CA LEU A 35 -10.77 7.40 -14.08
C LEU A 35 -10.90 6.24 -13.09
N ARG A 36 -12.05 6.11 -12.40
CA ARG A 36 -12.33 4.95 -11.54
C ARG A 36 -12.22 3.63 -12.30
N SER A 37 -12.87 3.52 -13.45
CA SER A 37 -12.81 2.30 -14.28
C SER A 37 -11.42 2.04 -14.84
N LYS A 38 -10.72 3.07 -15.32
CA LYS A 38 -9.36 2.95 -15.89
C LYS A 38 -8.36 2.40 -14.88
N TYR A 39 -8.44 2.85 -13.63
CA TYR A 39 -7.52 2.45 -12.56
C TYR A 39 -8.11 1.38 -11.63
N LYS A 40 -9.29 0.84 -11.96
CA LYS A 40 -10.03 -0.17 -11.17
C LYS A 40 -10.23 0.22 -9.69
N LEU A 41 -10.37 1.52 -9.43
CA LEU A 41 -10.52 2.05 -8.08
C LEU A 41 -11.83 1.57 -7.45
N GLN A 42 -11.76 1.12 -6.20
CA GLN A 42 -12.90 0.67 -5.41
C GLN A 42 -13.27 1.71 -4.34
N GLU A 43 -14.44 1.54 -3.74
CA GLU A 43 -14.80 2.30 -2.54
C GLU A 43 -13.82 2.00 -1.40
N GLY A 44 -13.45 3.03 -0.63
CA GLY A 44 -12.46 2.92 0.44
C GLY A 44 -10.99 3.00 -0.01
N GLU A 45 -10.71 3.15 -1.30
CA GLU A 45 -9.35 3.44 -1.80
C GLU A 45 -8.75 4.68 -1.11
N ILE A 46 -7.53 4.54 -0.62
CA ILE A 46 -6.80 5.60 0.08
C ILE A 46 -5.81 6.25 -0.88
N PHE A 47 -5.80 7.57 -0.93
CA PHE A 47 -4.85 8.35 -1.72
C PHE A 47 -3.95 9.18 -0.84
N THR A 48 -2.68 9.29 -1.23
CA THR A 48 -1.77 10.32 -0.74
C THR A 48 -1.92 11.55 -1.63
N ILE A 49 -2.11 12.72 -1.01
CA ILE A 49 -2.07 14.01 -1.69
C ILE A 49 -0.68 14.61 -1.51
N ILE A 50 -0.02 14.92 -2.61
CA ILE A 50 1.28 15.60 -2.63
C ILE A 50 1.06 16.98 -3.26
N ASP A 51 1.39 18.04 -2.52
CA ASP A 51 1.42 19.40 -3.05
C ASP A 51 2.70 19.61 -3.87
N LEU A 52 2.53 19.99 -5.14
CA LEU A 52 3.65 20.27 -6.05
C LEU A 52 3.94 21.78 -6.16
N GLY A 53 3.19 22.62 -5.44
CA GLY A 53 3.23 24.08 -5.54
C GLY A 53 2.40 24.60 -6.72
N GLY A 54 2.20 25.93 -6.76
CA GLY A 54 1.49 26.59 -7.87
C GLY A 54 0.03 26.14 -8.05
N GLY A 55 -0.61 25.65 -6.98
CA GLY A 55 -1.99 25.14 -7.01
C GLY A 55 -2.14 23.76 -7.65
N SER A 56 -1.03 23.04 -7.87
CA SER A 56 -1.04 21.70 -8.45
C SER A 56 -0.87 20.63 -7.38
N PHE A 57 -1.72 19.61 -7.43
CA PHE A 57 -1.66 18.46 -6.53
C PHE A 57 -1.53 17.17 -7.32
N LEU A 58 -0.73 16.24 -6.80
CA LEU A 58 -0.64 14.87 -7.27
C LEU A 58 -1.35 13.93 -6.29
N LEU A 59 -2.23 13.10 -6.83
CA LEU A 59 -2.88 12.02 -6.09
C LEU A 59 -2.21 10.69 -6.46
N THR A 60 -1.67 9.99 -5.48
CA THR A 60 -1.12 8.65 -5.67
C THR A 60 -1.93 7.65 -4.85
N PRO A 61 -2.40 6.52 -5.43
CA PRO A 61 -2.97 5.44 -4.64
C PRO A 61 -1.96 5.02 -3.57
N LYS A 62 -2.40 4.95 -2.33
CA LYS A 62 -1.56 4.45 -1.24
C LYS A 62 -1.59 2.92 -1.32
N VAL A 63 -0.57 2.34 -1.94
CA VAL A 63 -0.29 0.92 -1.71
C VAL A 63 0.21 0.84 -0.27
N LEU A 64 -0.57 0.22 0.63
CA LEU A 64 -0.07 -0.05 1.97
C LEU A 64 1.18 -0.93 1.81
N GLU A 65 2.30 -0.54 2.41
CA GLU A 65 3.55 -1.31 2.32
C GLU A 65 3.33 -2.75 2.79
N VAL A 66 2.45 -2.93 3.77
CA VAL A 66 1.97 -4.23 4.26
C VAL A 66 1.31 -5.05 3.16
N ASP A 67 0.47 -4.45 2.30
CA ASP A 67 -0.20 -5.18 1.21
C ASP A 67 0.77 -5.57 0.10
N ALA A 68 1.72 -4.69 -0.23
CA ALA A 68 2.75 -5.00 -1.20
C ALA A 68 3.67 -6.12 -0.69
N LEU A 69 4.06 -6.06 0.58
CA LEU A 69 4.90 -7.05 1.23
C LEU A 69 4.15 -8.39 1.39
N SER A 70 2.90 -8.36 1.84
CA SER A 70 2.03 -9.53 1.96
C SER A 70 1.90 -10.27 0.63
N ARG A 71 1.74 -9.54 -0.48
CA ARG A 71 1.66 -10.14 -1.82
C ARG A 71 2.95 -10.83 -2.23
N ARG A 72 4.10 -10.21 -1.95
CA ARG A 72 5.42 -10.79 -2.21
C ARG A 72 5.64 -12.05 -1.36
N ILE A 73 5.35 -11.99 -0.06
CA ILE A 73 5.43 -13.14 0.85
C ILE A 73 4.52 -14.27 0.34
N SER A 74 3.25 -13.96 0.03
CA SER A 74 2.29 -14.96 -0.46
C SER A 74 2.73 -15.60 -1.78
N GLN A 75 3.43 -14.86 -2.64
CA GLN A 75 3.97 -15.40 -3.88
C GLN A 75 5.16 -16.33 -3.60
N SER A 76 6.11 -15.92 -2.76
CA SER A 76 7.24 -16.77 -2.37
C SER A 76 6.79 -18.07 -1.69
N LEU A 77 5.82 -18.00 -0.77
CA LEU A 77 5.28 -19.19 -0.10
C LEU A 77 4.60 -20.17 -1.08
N LYS A 78 3.98 -19.67 -2.16
CA LYS A 78 3.41 -20.54 -3.21
C LYS A 78 4.48 -21.20 -4.07
N GLU A 79 5.60 -20.52 -4.31
CA GLU A 79 6.72 -21.04 -5.11
C GLU A 79 7.49 -22.14 -4.35
N GLU A 80 7.47 -22.09 -3.01
CA GLU A 80 8.18 -23.04 -2.12
C GLU A 80 7.31 -24.23 -1.65
N ASP A 81 6.10 -24.41 -2.20
CA ASP A 81 5.13 -25.45 -1.80
C ASP A 81 4.88 -25.48 -0.28
N PHE A 82 4.74 -24.29 0.31
CA PHE A 82 4.66 -24.09 1.74
C PHE A 82 3.34 -24.61 2.34
N ASP A 83 3.42 -25.59 3.24
CA ASP A 83 2.27 -26.13 3.98
C ASP A 83 2.04 -25.41 5.32
N ILE A 84 0.93 -24.69 5.42
CA ILE A 84 0.53 -23.96 6.63
C ILE A 84 0.40 -24.88 7.85
N GLU A 85 -0.05 -26.12 7.67
CA GLU A 85 -0.27 -27.06 8.78
C GLU A 85 1.05 -27.53 9.41
N GLU A 86 2.11 -27.65 8.60
CA GLU A 86 3.47 -27.97 9.08
C GLU A 86 4.10 -26.80 9.84
N TRP A 87 3.89 -25.56 9.36
CA TRP A 87 4.57 -24.39 9.89
C TRP A 87 3.88 -23.75 11.10
N LEU A 88 2.55 -23.87 11.24
CA LEU A 88 1.82 -23.33 12.39
C LEU A 88 2.34 -23.83 13.75
N PRO A 89 2.61 -25.14 13.96
CA PRO A 89 3.24 -25.64 15.17
C PRO A 89 4.61 -25.01 15.46
N ILE A 90 5.46 -24.90 14.42
CA ILE A 90 6.81 -24.31 14.53
C ILE A 90 6.71 -22.86 14.99
N LEU A 91 5.84 -22.06 14.36
CA LEU A 91 5.62 -20.65 14.73
C LEU A 91 5.10 -20.47 16.16
N ARG A 92 4.31 -21.43 16.68
CA ARG A 92 3.84 -21.39 18.07
C ARG A 92 4.98 -21.64 19.06
N GLU A 93 5.86 -22.60 18.78
CA GLU A 93 7.04 -22.86 19.62
C GLU A 93 8.03 -21.68 19.57
N GLU A 94 8.29 -21.11 18.40
CA GLU A 94 9.13 -19.91 18.28
C GLU A 94 8.52 -18.70 19.01
N ARG A 95 7.19 -18.49 18.91
CA ARG A 95 6.50 -17.45 19.68
C ARG A 95 6.65 -17.67 21.18
N LYS A 96 6.56 -18.93 21.64
CA LYS A 96 6.73 -19.29 23.05
C LYS A 96 8.16 -19.01 23.52
N LYS A 97 9.18 -19.35 22.72
CA LYS A 97 10.59 -19.02 23.01
C LYS A 97 10.81 -17.51 23.09
N ILE A 98 10.42 -16.75 22.07
CA ILE A 98 10.57 -15.29 22.05
C ILE A 98 9.83 -14.64 23.22
N PHE A 99 8.64 -15.15 23.57
CA PHE A 99 7.89 -14.67 24.73
C PHE A 99 8.62 -14.96 26.05
N GLN A 100 9.18 -16.16 26.22
CA GLN A 100 9.99 -16.51 27.39
C GLN A 100 11.30 -15.71 27.46
N GLU A 101 11.94 -15.45 26.33
CA GLU A 101 13.15 -14.60 26.27
C GLU A 101 12.85 -13.15 26.63
N LYS A 102 11.74 -12.59 26.11
CA LYS A 102 11.37 -11.18 26.35
C LYS A 102 10.66 -10.94 27.68
N TYR A 103 9.94 -11.93 28.18
CA TYR A 103 8.99 -11.77 29.30
C TYR A 103 9.09 -12.88 30.37
N GLY A 104 9.98 -13.88 30.22
CA GLY A 104 10.08 -15.02 31.14
C GLY A 104 10.57 -14.70 32.55
N ASN A 105 11.08 -13.49 32.79
CA ASN A 105 11.41 -12.97 34.12
C ASN A 105 10.26 -12.23 34.82
N ILE A 106 9.06 -12.18 34.24
CA ILE A 106 7.89 -11.65 34.93
C ILE A 106 7.44 -12.72 35.93
N LYS A 107 7.83 -12.58 37.21
CA LYS A 107 7.21 -13.34 38.31
C LYS A 107 5.71 -13.07 38.26
N PRO A 108 4.84 -14.10 38.35
CA PRO A 108 3.41 -13.85 38.47
C PRO A 108 3.19 -12.98 39.71
N SER A 109 2.56 -11.82 39.54
CA SER A 109 2.07 -11.07 40.71
C SER A 109 1.07 -11.97 41.43
N GLY A 110 1.17 -11.97 42.76
CA GLY A 110 0.62 -12.99 43.66
C GLY A 110 -0.88 -13.28 43.49
N LYS A 111 -1.25 -14.44 44.04
CA LYS A 111 -2.61 -14.78 44.46
C LYS A 111 -3.26 -13.65 45.25
#